data_AF-A0AAV5SG91-F1
#
_entry.id   AF-A0AAV5SG91-F1
#
_cell.length_a   1.000
_cell.length_b   1.000
_cell.length_c   1.000
_cell.angle_alpha   90.00
_cell.angle_beta   90.00
_cell.angle_gamma   90.00
#
_symmetry.space_group_name_H-M   'P 1'
#
loop_
_entity.id
_entity.type
_entity.pdbx_description
1 polymer ?
#
loop_
_entity_poly.entity_id
_entity_poly.type
_entity_poly.pdbx_seq_one_letter_code
_entity_poly.pdbx_strand_id
1 'polypeptide(L)'
;MDGGSTMTMPNLVRLQTIDEVYRMYLMHLQEEGQADNALKETQAKYIINLVAPTRRKNLTCVDEKIGDGLKAFDELFEMVHELTKAGLVTKYISTSLIKNLQSGRAYLRGDYKVHIKLHSPCAEHCATFALSDPNRPEFATKCSLSYSIIS
;
A
#
# COMPACT_ATOMS: atom_id res chain seq x y z
N MET A 1 -9.79 21.71 23.50
CA MET A 1 -9.68 20.25 23.30
C MET A 1 -9.05 20.06 21.93
N ASP A 2 -7.85 19.48 21.95
CA ASP A 2 -6.87 19.42 20.88
C ASP A 2 -7.19 18.25 19.92
N GLY A 3 -7.44 18.57 18.65
CA GLY A 3 -7.70 17.59 17.59
C GLY A 3 -6.44 17.34 16.80
N GLY A 4 -5.49 16.60 17.38
CA GLY A 4 -4.24 16.23 16.72
C GLY A 4 -4.48 15.22 15.60
N SER A 5 -4.74 15.71 14.38
CA SER A 5 -4.77 14.88 13.18
C SER A 5 -3.37 14.36 12.90
N THR A 6 -3.16 13.06 13.09
CA THR A 6 -1.89 12.39 12.80
C THR A 6 -1.73 12.23 11.29
N MET A 7 -1.04 13.20 10.69
CA MET A 7 -0.73 13.20 9.27
C MET A 7 0.39 12.19 8.98
N THR A 8 0.04 11.08 8.34
CA THR A 8 0.97 9.97 8.07
C THR A 8 1.44 10.06 6.62
N MET A 9 2.75 10.06 6.37
CA MET A 9 3.31 10.18 5.01
C MET A 9 3.05 8.89 4.19
N PRO A 10 2.49 8.98 2.97
CA PRO A 10 2.21 7.80 2.15
C PRO A 10 3.49 7.02 1.77
N ASN A 11 3.42 5.70 1.63
CA ASN A 11 4.64 4.89 1.46
C ASN A 11 5.25 4.92 0.05
N LEU A 12 4.45 5.23 -0.98
CA LEU A 12 4.93 5.38 -2.37
C LEU A 12 5.91 6.55 -2.51
N VAL A 13 5.67 7.58 -1.71
CA VAL A 13 6.41 8.82 -1.61
C VAL A 13 7.84 8.55 -1.09
N ARG A 14 8.05 7.50 -0.30
CA ARG A 14 9.35 7.13 0.31
C ARG A 14 10.39 6.52 -0.65
N LEU A 15 10.03 6.26 -1.92
CA LEU A 15 10.92 5.63 -2.92
C LEU A 15 11.54 6.64 -3.91
N GLN A 16 11.21 7.93 -3.80
CA GLN A 16 11.64 8.96 -4.74
C GLN A 16 12.59 10.00 -4.10
N THR A 17 13.16 10.90 -4.90
CA THR A 17 14.00 12.00 -4.38
C THR A 17 13.17 12.94 -3.50
N ILE A 18 13.79 13.58 -2.51
CA ILE A 18 13.09 14.40 -1.48
C ILE A 18 12.15 15.46 -2.08
N ASP A 19 12.52 16.05 -3.22
CA ASP A 19 11.68 17.02 -3.94
C ASP A 19 10.46 16.36 -4.60
N GLU A 20 10.67 15.20 -5.22
CA GLU A 20 9.61 14.40 -5.82
C GLU A 20 8.64 13.87 -4.75
N VAL A 21 9.18 13.47 -3.59
CA VAL A 21 8.44 13.04 -2.40
C VAL A 21 7.50 14.17 -1.93
N TYR A 22 8.01 15.40 -1.84
CA TYR A 22 7.21 16.56 -1.46
C TYR A 22 6.14 16.89 -2.50
N ARG A 23 6.46 16.78 -3.79
CA ARG A 23 5.48 16.99 -4.88
C ARG A 23 4.32 16.00 -4.79
N MET A 24 4.61 14.71 -4.59
CA MET A 24 3.57 13.69 -4.42
C MET A 24 2.71 13.93 -3.18
N TYR A 25 3.32 14.39 -2.08
CA TYR A 25 2.62 14.75 -0.86
C TYR A 25 1.58 15.86 -1.11
N LEU A 26 1.95 16.90 -1.87
CA LEU A 26 1.03 17.98 -2.23
C LEU A 26 -0.11 17.47 -3.13
N MET A 27 0.20 16.63 -4.12
CA MET A 27 -0.82 16.05 -5.00
C MET A 27 -1.83 15.21 -4.22
N HIS A 28 -1.35 14.40 -3.27
CA HIS A 28 -2.21 13.58 -2.42
C HIS A 28 -3.15 14.44 -1.56
N LEU A 29 -2.66 15.54 -0.98
CA LEU A 29 -3.52 16.45 -0.21
C LEU A 29 -4.55 17.16 -1.06
N GLN A 30 -4.21 17.48 -2.31
CA GLN A 30 -5.15 18.06 -3.24
C GLN A 30 -6.27 17.06 -3.61
N GLU A 31 -5.94 15.78 -3.77
CA GLU A 31 -6.92 14.71 -4.03
C GLU A 31 -7.88 14.48 -2.87
N GLU A 32 -7.39 14.57 -1.63
CA GLU A 32 -8.19 14.42 -0.41
C GLU A 32 -8.95 15.71 0.00
N GLY A 33 -8.79 16.81 -0.76
CA GLY A 33 -9.41 18.10 -0.44
C GLY A 33 -8.82 18.78 0.81
N GLN A 34 -7.58 18.42 1.18
CA GLN A 34 -6.86 18.88 2.36
C GLN A 34 -5.65 19.75 2.03
N ALA A 35 -5.65 20.42 0.88
CA ALA A 35 -4.54 21.26 0.42
C ALA A 35 -4.14 22.35 1.45
N ASP A 36 -5.12 22.86 2.21
CA ASP A 36 -4.90 23.87 3.25
C ASP A 36 -4.09 23.34 4.46
N ASN A 37 -3.99 22.01 4.61
CA ASN A 37 -3.22 21.34 5.66
C ASN A 37 -1.79 20.99 5.22
N ALA A 38 -1.35 21.48 4.05
CA ALA A 38 -0.02 21.18 3.56
C ALA A 38 1.07 21.76 4.48
N LEU A 39 1.97 20.89 4.91
CA LEU A 39 3.20 21.28 5.59
C LEU A 39 4.03 22.16 4.66
N LYS A 40 4.70 23.16 5.25
CA LYS A 40 5.68 23.96 4.50
C LYS A 40 6.78 23.06 3.99
N GLU A 41 7.26 23.36 2.78
CA GLU A 41 8.28 22.59 2.08
C GLU A 41 9.50 22.26 2.93
N THR A 42 10.01 23.24 3.67
CA THR A 42 11.17 23.06 4.57
C THR A 42 10.87 22.07 5.70
N GLN A 43 9.68 22.12 6.30
CA GLN A 43 9.26 21.23 7.37
C GLN A 43 9.03 19.81 6.85
N ALA A 44 8.36 19.67 5.69
CA ALA A 44 8.14 18.39 5.04
C ALA A 44 9.47 17.72 4.67
N LYS A 45 10.39 18.44 4.02
CA LYS A 45 11.72 17.93 3.67
C LYS A 45 12.57 17.57 4.89
N TYR A 46 12.45 18.33 5.98
CA TYR A 46 13.11 18.00 7.24
C TYR A 46 12.59 16.68 7.83
N ILE A 47 11.28 16.48 7.86
CA ILE A 47 10.65 15.23 8.32
C ILE A 47 11.07 14.05 7.43
N ILE A 48 11.06 14.24 6.10
CA ILE A 48 11.50 13.22 5.14
C ILE A 48 12.95 12.81 5.41
N ASN A 49 13.84 13.76 5.72
CA ASN A 49 15.25 13.49 6.02
C ASN A 49 15.46 12.82 7.39
N LEU A 50 14.67 13.19 8.40
CA LEU A 50 14.76 12.59 9.74
C LEU A 50 14.31 11.13 9.77
N VAL A 51 13.34 10.78 8.92
CA VAL A 51 12.90 9.39 8.77
C VAL A 51 13.97 8.66 7.96
N ALA A 52 14.92 8.02 8.67
CA ALA A 52 16.01 7.29 8.05
C ALA A 52 15.51 6.41 6.88
N PRO A 53 16.10 6.51 5.67
CA PRO A 53 15.70 5.67 4.56
C PRO A 53 15.87 4.22 4.97
N THR A 54 14.76 3.48 5.03
CA THR A 54 14.77 2.05 5.34
C THR A 54 15.61 1.36 4.26
N ARG A 55 16.89 1.08 4.56
CA ARG A 55 17.78 0.36 3.63
C ARG A 55 17.26 -1.08 3.50
N ARG A 56 16.50 -1.34 2.43
CA ARG A 56 15.98 -2.66 2.11
C ARG A 56 17.11 -3.51 1.54
N LYS A 57 17.60 -4.49 2.29
CA LYS A 57 18.70 -5.39 1.87
C LYS A 57 18.25 -6.55 0.95
N ASN A 58 16.96 -6.72 0.67
CA ASN A 58 16.41 -7.86 -0.08
C ASN A 58 15.51 -7.44 -1.27
N LEU A 59 15.95 -6.49 -2.11
CA LEU A 59 15.13 -5.93 -3.20
C LEU A 59 14.96 -6.88 -4.40
N THR A 60 15.97 -7.66 -4.74
CA THR A 60 16.04 -8.40 -6.02
C THR A 60 14.94 -9.46 -6.22
N CYS A 61 14.61 -10.26 -5.21
CA CYS A 61 13.55 -11.29 -5.33
C CYS A 61 12.13 -10.71 -5.22
N VAL A 62 11.99 -9.55 -4.57
CA VAL A 62 10.71 -8.88 -4.33
C VAL A 62 10.30 -8.05 -5.55
N ASP A 63 11.26 -7.48 -6.28
CA ASP A 63 11.00 -6.64 -7.45
C ASP A 63 10.44 -7.43 -8.64
N GLU A 64 10.89 -8.67 -8.89
CA GLU A 64 10.32 -9.53 -9.95
C GLU A 64 8.83 -9.80 -9.74
N LYS A 65 8.43 -10.19 -8.52
CA LYS A 65 7.01 -10.50 -8.20
C LYS A 65 6.13 -9.25 -8.17
N ILE A 66 6.69 -8.11 -7.80
CA ILE A 66 6.00 -6.82 -7.93
C ILE A 66 5.81 -6.47 -9.41
N GLY A 67 6.81 -6.73 -10.25
CA GLY A 67 6.71 -6.57 -11.71
C GLY A 67 5.56 -7.38 -12.31
N ASP A 68 5.46 -8.67 -11.97
CA ASP A 68 4.37 -9.54 -12.38
C ASP A 68 3.00 -9.00 -11.91
N GLY A 69 2.91 -8.60 -10.63
CA GLY A 69 1.69 -8.02 -10.07
C GLY A 69 1.27 -6.73 -10.78
N LEU A 70 2.21 -5.86 -11.13
CA LEU A 70 1.93 -4.62 -11.85
C LEU A 70 1.42 -4.90 -13.27
N LYS A 71 1.99 -5.89 -13.97
CA LYS A 71 1.50 -6.33 -15.28
C LYS A 71 0.07 -6.86 -15.22
N ALA A 72 -0.26 -7.64 -14.19
CA ALA A 72 -1.63 -8.13 -13.99
C ALA A 72 -2.64 -6.98 -13.80
N PHE A 73 -2.25 -5.89 -13.11
CA PHE A 73 -3.08 -4.69 -13.04
C PHE A 73 -3.24 -3.99 -14.39
N ASP A 74 -2.17 -3.93 -15.19
CA ASP A 74 -2.24 -3.36 -16.54
C ASP A 74 -3.19 -4.19 -17.45
N GLU A 75 -3.19 -5.52 -17.33
CA GLU A 75 -4.15 -6.41 -17.99
C GLU A 75 -5.60 -6.18 -17.51
N LEU A 76 -5.81 -5.96 -16.21
CA LEU A 76 -7.13 -5.61 -15.67
C LEU A 76 -7.66 -4.29 -16.21
N PHE A 77 -6.79 -3.28 -16.38
CA PHE A 77 -7.18 -2.02 -17.00
C PHE A 77 -7.61 -2.21 -18.46
N GLU A 78 -6.84 -3.01 -19.22
CA GLU A 78 -7.16 -3.31 -20.62
C GLU A 78 -8.49 -4.07 -20.75
N MET A 79 -8.74 -5.05 -19.87
CA MET A 79 -10.03 -5.76 -19.84
C MET A 79 -11.21 -4.82 -19.59
N VAL A 80 -11.09 -3.88 -18.63
CA VAL A 80 -12.15 -2.89 -18.37
C VAL A 80 -12.35 -1.99 -19.59
N HIS A 81 -11.28 -1.62 -20.29
CA HIS A 81 -11.36 -0.85 -21.52
C HIS A 81 -12.10 -1.60 -22.64
N GLU A 82 -11.75 -2.86 -22.88
CA GLU A 82 -12.40 -3.70 -23.89
C GLU A 82 -13.88 -3.97 -23.57
N LEU A 83 -14.21 -4.21 -22.30
CA LEU A 83 -15.61 -4.33 -21.85
C LEU A 83 -16.42 -3.05 -22.08
N THR A 84 -15.79 -1.89 -21.92
CA THR A 84 -16.41 -0.59 -22.19
C THR A 84 -16.64 -0.39 -23.68
N LYS A 85 -15.64 -0.72 -24.50
CA LYS A 85 -15.69 -0.63 -25.97
C LYS A 85 -16.72 -1.58 -26.59
N ALA A 86 -16.88 -2.77 -26.00
CA ALA A 86 -17.91 -3.73 -26.38
C ALA A 86 -19.33 -3.32 -25.92
N GLY A 87 -19.47 -2.21 -25.18
CA GLY A 87 -20.76 -1.73 -24.68
C GLY A 87 -21.35 -2.59 -23.54
N LEU A 88 -20.57 -3.52 -22.99
CA LEU A 88 -20.98 -4.42 -21.91
C LEU A 88 -20.98 -3.70 -20.54
N VAL A 89 -20.27 -2.59 -20.44
CA VAL A 89 -20.14 -1.79 -19.22
C VAL A 89 -20.37 -0.32 -19.56
N THR A 90 -21.16 0.38 -18.73
CA THR A 90 -21.39 1.82 -18.92
C THR A 90 -20.13 2.62 -18.61
N LYS A 91 -19.99 3.81 -19.22
CA LYS A 91 -18.86 4.71 -18.95
C LYS A 91 -18.71 5.06 -17.46
N TYR A 92 -19.82 5.15 -16.73
CA TYR A 92 -19.81 5.39 -15.29
C TYR A 92 -19.18 4.22 -14.52
N ILE A 93 -19.63 2.99 -14.80
CA ILE A 93 -19.10 1.79 -14.14
C ILE A 93 -17.61 1.59 -14.51
N SER A 94 -17.26 1.80 -15.78
CA SER A 94 -15.88 1.76 -16.25
C SER A 94 -14.97 2.70 -15.45
N THR A 95 -15.35 3.98 -15.33
CA THR A 95 -14.59 4.97 -14.54
C THR A 95 -14.42 4.53 -13.08
N SER A 96 -15.47 3.98 -12.47
CA SER A 96 -15.40 3.48 -11.08
C SER A 96 -14.48 2.28 -10.95
N LEU A 97 -14.51 1.33 -11.89
CA LEU A 97 -13.64 0.16 -11.89
C LEU A 97 -12.17 0.56 -12.05
N ILE A 98 -11.87 1.46 -12.98
CA ILE A 98 -10.51 2.00 -13.17
C ILE A 98 -10.01 2.67 -11.88
N LYS A 99 -10.84 3.51 -11.24
CA LYS A 99 -10.47 4.17 -9.98
C LYS A 99 -10.17 3.14 -8.87
N ASN A 100 -11.01 2.12 -8.72
CA ASN A 100 -10.82 1.06 -7.73
C ASN A 100 -9.54 0.25 -7.99
N LEU A 101 -9.26 -0.07 -9.26
CA LEU A 101 -8.03 -0.76 -9.66
C LEU A 101 -6.79 0.09 -9.38
N GLN A 102 -6.84 1.41 -9.62
CA GLN A 102 -5.75 2.34 -9.29
C GLN A 102 -5.50 2.40 -7.78
N SER A 103 -6.56 2.53 -6.98
CA SER A 103 -6.46 2.52 -5.52
C SER A 103 -5.90 1.20 -4.99
N GLY A 104 -6.37 0.06 -5.51
CA GLY A 104 -5.86 -1.26 -5.15
C GLY A 104 -4.38 -1.44 -5.51
N ARG A 105 -3.97 -1.01 -6.70
CA ARG A 105 -2.56 -1.03 -7.15
C ARG A 105 -1.68 -0.18 -6.24
N ALA A 106 -2.13 1.02 -5.87
CA ALA A 106 -1.39 1.93 -4.99
C ALA A 106 -1.25 1.35 -3.57
N TYR A 107 -2.34 0.81 -3.02
CA TYR A 107 -2.37 0.15 -1.73
C TYR A 107 -1.40 -1.04 -1.68
N LEU A 108 -1.45 -1.95 -2.65
CA LEU A 108 -0.56 -3.13 -2.68
C LEU A 108 0.91 -2.76 -2.86
N ARG A 109 1.21 -1.71 -3.63
CA ARG A 109 2.58 -1.25 -3.87
C ARG A 109 3.19 -0.55 -2.67
N GLY A 110 2.40 0.25 -1.95
CA GLY A 110 2.84 1.06 -0.82
C GLY A 110 2.47 0.45 0.52
N ASP A 111 1.19 0.53 0.85
CA ASP A 111 0.69 0.47 2.22
C ASP A 111 0.46 -0.95 2.72
N TYR A 112 0.17 -1.90 1.82
CA TYR A 112 -0.01 -3.31 2.17
C TYR A 112 1.17 -3.87 2.96
N LYS A 113 2.41 -3.52 2.57
CA LYS A 113 3.63 -3.97 3.27
C LYS A 113 3.77 -3.43 4.69
N VAL A 114 3.11 -2.30 4.99
CA VAL A 114 3.11 -1.67 6.31
C VAL A 114 1.91 -2.17 7.15
N HIS A 115 0.83 -2.58 6.49
CA HIS A 115 -0.32 -3.21 7.12
C HIS A 115 -0.08 -4.69 7.49
N ILE A 116 0.89 -5.36 6.88
CA ILE A 116 1.39 -6.65 7.35
C ILE A 116 2.11 -6.44 8.68
N LYS A 117 1.40 -6.69 9.78
CA LYS A 117 1.96 -6.68 11.13
C LYS A 117 2.52 -8.06 11.46
N LEU A 118 3.69 -8.08 12.11
CA LEU A 118 4.31 -9.30 12.63
C LEU A 118 3.36 -10.04 13.61
N HIS A 119 2.57 -9.26 14.36
CA HIS A 119 1.46 -9.72 15.19
C HIS A 119 0.24 -8.85 14.91
N SER A 120 -0.89 -9.45 14.51
CA SER A 120 -2.14 -8.76 14.16
C SER A 120 -3.30 -9.45 14.85
N PRO A 121 -4.20 -8.73 15.57
CA PRO A 121 -5.35 -9.31 16.25
C PRO A 121 -6.47 -9.76 15.31
N CYS A 122 -6.33 -9.56 14.00
CA CYS A 122 -7.33 -9.98 13.02
C CYS A 122 -7.20 -11.48 12.70
N ALA A 123 -8.34 -12.16 12.56
CA ALA A 123 -8.46 -13.62 12.44
C ALA A 123 -7.74 -14.22 11.22
N GLU A 124 -7.35 -13.41 10.22
CA GLU A 124 -6.60 -13.85 9.04
C GLU A 124 -5.08 -13.98 9.26
N HIS A 125 -4.66 -13.85 10.51
CA HIS A 125 -3.41 -14.35 11.10
C HIS A 125 -2.09 -13.72 10.63
N CYS A 126 -1.27 -13.38 11.63
CA CYS A 126 -0.13 -12.50 11.46
C CYS A 126 0.98 -13.07 10.58
N ALA A 127 1.85 -12.19 10.04
CA ALA A 127 2.92 -12.57 9.11
C ALA A 127 3.80 -13.72 9.63
N THR A 128 3.99 -13.77 10.94
CA THR A 128 4.74 -14.81 11.65
C THR A 128 4.14 -16.21 11.49
N PHE A 129 2.82 -16.33 11.51
CA PHE A 129 2.14 -17.61 11.32
C PHE A 129 1.98 -17.94 9.84
N ALA A 130 1.60 -16.96 9.02
CA ALA A 130 1.45 -17.15 7.57
C ALA A 130 2.74 -17.60 6.89
N LEU A 131 3.91 -17.24 7.45
CA LEU A 131 5.23 -17.66 6.98
C LEU A 131 5.82 -18.82 7.78
N SER A 132 5.09 -19.36 8.75
CA SER A 132 5.55 -20.53 9.52
C SER A 132 5.31 -21.82 8.74
N ASP A 133 6.25 -22.74 8.81
CA ASP A 133 6.09 -24.08 8.21
C ASP A 133 5.71 -25.08 9.31
N PRO A 134 4.48 -25.62 9.32
CA PRO A 134 4.05 -26.59 10.34
C PRO A 134 4.82 -27.92 10.25
N ASN A 135 5.50 -28.19 9.13
CA ASN A 135 6.25 -29.43 8.92
C ASN A 135 7.75 -29.29 9.23
N ARG A 136 8.23 -28.07 9.51
CA ARG A 136 9.63 -27.82 9.89
C ARG A 136 9.69 -27.08 11.23
N PRO A 137 10.00 -27.77 12.33
CA PRO A 137 9.94 -27.18 13.67
C PRO A 137 10.89 -26.00 13.85
N GLU A 138 12.00 -25.94 13.11
CA GLU A 138 12.93 -24.81 13.08
C GLU A 138 12.37 -23.54 12.39
N PHE A 139 11.33 -23.68 11.56
CA PHE A 139 10.63 -22.56 10.91
C PHE A 139 9.18 -22.43 11.39
N ALA A 140 8.77 -23.22 12.37
CA ALA A 140 7.44 -23.16 12.97
C ALA A 140 7.40 -22.09 14.05
N THR A 141 6.54 -21.07 13.89
CA THR A 141 6.29 -20.07 14.93
C THR A 141 4.83 -20.07 15.34
N LYS A 142 4.59 -20.18 16.64
CA LYS A 142 3.24 -20.11 17.21
C LYS A 142 2.80 -18.66 17.31
N CYS A 143 1.62 -18.36 16.79
CA CYS A 143 0.98 -17.09 17.08
C CYS A 143 0.30 -17.16 18.46
N SER A 144 0.41 -16.06 19.22
CA SER A 144 -0.21 -15.90 20.53
C SER A 144 -1.73 -15.63 20.48
N LEU A 145 -2.32 -15.50 19.28
CA LEU A 145 -3.76 -15.34 19.09
C LEU A 145 -4.41 -16.71 18.91
N SER A 146 -4.65 -17.38 20.03
CA SER A 146 -5.50 -18.57 20.10
C SER A 146 -6.97 -18.15 20.05
N TYR A 147 -7.51 -17.91 18.85
CA TYR A 147 -8.96 -17.93 18.68
C TYR A 147 -9.33 -19.13 17.83
N SER A 148 -9.93 -20.11 18.50
CA SER A 148 -10.64 -21.24 17.93
C SER A 148 -11.63 -20.75 16.88
N ILE A 149 -11.41 -21.13 15.62
CA ILE A 149 -12.42 -21.04 14.58
C ILE A 149 -13.51 -22.06 14.99
N ILE A 150 -14.67 -21.55 15.42
CA ILE A 150 -15.90 -22.34 15.48
C ILE A 150 -16.45 -22.38 14.05
N SER A 151 -16.74 -23.61 13.63
CA SER A 151 -17.31 -24.11 12.36
C SER A 151 -18.10 -23.15 11.50
#